data_AF-A0A6N7M183-F1
#
_entry.id   AF-A0A6N7M183-F1
#
_cell.length_a   1.000
_cell.length_b   1.000
_cell.length_c   1.000
_cell.angle_alpha   90.00
_cell.angle_beta   90.00
_cell.angle_gamma   90.00
#
_symmetry.space_group_name_H-M   'P 1'
#
loop_
_entity.id
_entity.type
_entity.pdbx_description
1 polymer ?
#
loop_
_entity_poly.entity_id
_entity_poly.type
_entity_poly.pdbx_seq_one_letter_code
_entity_poly.pdbx_strand_id
1 'polypeptide(L)' 'MKVLVIGSGGREHTLTWKLAQSKKVSKIYCIPGNGGISQ' A
#
# COMPACT_ATOMS: atom_id res chain seq x y z
N MET A 1 12.80 3.31 -0.52
CA MET A 1 12.45 2.21 -1.46
C MET A 1 11.02 2.41 -1.93
N LYS A 2 10.77 2.25 -3.24
CA LYS A 2 9.42 2.29 -3.81
C LYS A 2 8.82 0.88 -3.77
N VAL A 3 7.56 0.74 -3.38
CA VAL A 3 6.86 -0.55 -3.25
C VAL A 3 5.61 -0.52 -4.13
N LEU A 4 5.32 -1.64 -4.79
CA LEU A 4 4.09 -1.87 -5.55
C LEU A 4 3.30 -2.99 -4.88
N VAL A 5 2.05 -2.74 -4.55
CA VAL A 5 1.08 -3.71 -4.00
C VAL A 5 0.03 -4.01 -5.07
N ILE A 6 -0.26 -5.28 -5.30
CA ILE A 6 -1.23 -5.73 -6.31
C ILE A 6 -2.45 -6.31 -5.60
N GLY A 7 -3.62 -5.74 -5.88
CA GLY A 7 -4.91 -6.14 -5.37
C GLY A 7 -5.74 -4.94 -4.85
N SER A 8 -6.93 -5.25 -4.36
CA SER A 8 -7.93 -4.26 -3.94
C SER A 8 -8.74 -4.68 -2.71
N GLY A 9 -8.34 -5.77 -2.04
CA GLY A 9 -9.02 -6.27 -0.85
C GLY A 9 -8.55 -5.59 0.44
N GLY A 10 -9.17 -5.98 1.55
CA GLY A 10 -8.75 -5.53 2.88
C GLY A 10 -7.34 -5.99 3.25
N ARG A 11 -6.87 -7.13 2.71
CA ARG A 11 -5.50 -7.62 2.93
C ARG A 11 -4.46 -6.65 2.38
N GLU A 12 -4.65 -6.19 1.15
CA GLU A 12 -3.73 -5.25 0.50
C GLU A 12 -3.75 -3.89 1.19
N HIS A 13 -4.92 -3.50 1.73
CA HIS A 13 -5.03 -2.32 2.58
C HIS A 13 -4.15 -2.46 3.83
N THR A 14 -4.31 -3.53 4.62
CA THR A 14 -3.53 -3.73 5.84
C THR A 14 -2.02 -3.82 5.56
N LEU A 15 -1.63 -4.47 4.45
CA LEU A 15 -0.24 -4.52 4.02
C LEU A 15 0.29 -3.12 3.70
N THR A 16 -0.45 -2.34 2.91
CA THR A 16 -0.06 -0.96 2.54
C THR A 16 0.05 -0.07 3.78
N TRP A 17 -0.92 -0.15 4.70
CA TRP A 17 -0.91 0.56 5.98
C TRP A 17 0.33 0.23 6.82
N LYS A 18 0.72 -1.05 6.88
CA LYS A 18 1.90 -1.44 7.66
C LYS A 18 3.20 -1.05 6.98
N LEU A 19 3.29 -1.18 5.66
CA LEU A 19 4.45 -0.79 4.86
C LEU A 19 4.73 0.72 4.96
N ALA A 20 3.70 1.56 5.04
CA ALA A 20 3.82 3.01 5.14
C ALA A 20 4.54 3.48 6.42
N GLN A 21 4.58 2.66 7.47
CA GLN A 21 5.26 2.98 8.73
C GLN A 21 6.78 2.77 8.68
N SER A 22 7.30 2.12 7.64
CA SER A 22 8.73 1.84 7.52
C SER A 22 9.52 3.05 7.05
N LYS A 23 10.53 3.48 7.81
CA LYS A 23 11.47 4.54 7.39
C LYS A 23 12.24 4.22 6.10
N LYS A 24 12.26 2.96 5.67
CA LYS A 24 12.90 2.52 4.42
C LYS A 24 11.98 2.68 3.22
N VAL A 25 10.68 2.83 3.41
CA VAL A 25 9.69 2.96 2.33
C VAL A 25 9.49 4.45 2.05
N SER A 26 9.70 4.82 0.79
CA SER A 26 9.63 6.21 0.34
C SER A 26 8.35 6.51 -0.43
N LYS A 27 7.73 5.48 -1.05
CA LYS A 27 6.46 5.59 -1.75
C LYS A 27 5.85 4.21 -1.95
N ILE A 28 4.53 4.11 -1.82
CA ILE A 28 3.77 2.89 -2.11
C ILE A 28 2.82 3.21 -3.27
N TYR A 29 2.74 2.28 -4.21
CA TYR A 29 1.75 2.26 -5.28
C TYR A 29 0.86 1.04 -5.07
N CYS A 30 -0.43 1.17 -5.34
CA CYS A 30 -1.36 0.06 -5.27
C CYS A 30 -2.21 -0.01 -6.54
N ILE A 31 -2.33 -1.18 -7.14
CA ILE A 31 -3.13 -1.39 -8.36
C ILE A 31 -3.97 -2.69 -8.24
N PRO A 32 -5.29 -2.67 -8.54
CA PRO A 32 -6.10 -1.50 -8.82
C PRO A 32 -6.38 -0.62 -7.58
N GLY A 33 -6.10 -1.12 -6.37
CA GLY A 33 -6.37 -0.40 -5.13
C GLY A 33 -7.87 -0.32 -4.79
N ASN A 34 -8.20 0.32 -3.67
CA ASN A 34 -9.56 0.63 -3.25
C ASN A 34 -9.59 2.00 -2.54
N GLY A 35 -10.80 2.52 -2.25
CA GLY A 35 -10.96 3.84 -1.62
C GLY A 35 -10.29 4.00 -0.25
N GLY A 36 -10.00 2.90 0.45
CA GLY A 36 -9.26 2.93 1.71
C GLY A 36 -7.74 2.95 1.54
N ILE A 37 -7.21 2.54 0.39
CA ILE A 37 -5.76 2.55 0.08
C ILE A 37 -5.32 3.89 -0.52
N SER A 38 -6.26 4.64 -1.10
CA SER A 38 -6.02 5.83 -1.93
C SER A 38 -5.75 7.12 -1.12
N GLN A 39 -4.92 7.08 -0.08
CA GLN A 39 -4.37 8.27 0.59
C GLN A 39 -2.83 8.26 0.58
#